data_AF-A0A7C1XW04-F1
#
_entry.id   AF-A0A7C1XW04-F1
#
_cell.length_a   1.000
_cell.length_b   1.000
_cell.length_c   1.000
_cell.angle_alpha   90.00
_cell.angle_beta   90.00
_cell.angle_gamma   90.00
#
_symmetry.space_group_name_H-M   'P 1'
#
loop_
_entity.id
_entity.type
_entity.pdbx_description
1 polymer ?
#
loop_
_entity_poly.entity_id
_entity_poly.type
_entity_poly.pdbx_seq_one_letter_code
_entity_poly.pdbx_strand_id
1 'polypeptide(L)'
;METQRLLLVVALGLILFMIWDAWEKYQNPPPPTTQTIAGEAKPSAAAGEVPSAEVPEGGPAATRGKAAAVPDQRIGVLQYGDRIEVKTDVYHAVIDSFGGDLRIVDLLQYPVSLDEPDKPFRLMNDTLPQLFVAQSGFAKRRPTADGSLVTAPNHTTRYRVQQTRYVLPDGQEALDVTLDWTSPEGVRFVKTYTFRRGEYLIEVRHRIENPTARIWRGNYYQQLQKSGETVKMGIGSTYTYTGGVLYDNEDKYQKISFDDMREEPLNKTVKGGWAAMIQHYFLGAWIPPQDARLNY
;
A
#
# COMPACT_ATOMS: atom_id res chain seq x y z
N MET A 1 24.43 34.12 -50.45
CA MET A 1 23.54 34.06 -49.27
C MET A 1 22.31 33.17 -49.49
N GLU A 2 21.82 32.99 -50.72
CA GLU A 2 20.71 32.06 -51.02
C GLU A 2 21.03 30.57 -50.85
N THR A 3 22.24 30.13 -51.19
CA THR A 3 22.65 28.72 -51.08
C THR A 3 22.73 28.22 -49.62
N GLN A 4 23.13 29.10 -48.69
CA GLN A 4 23.16 28.79 -47.26
C GLN A 4 21.75 28.70 -46.66
N ARG A 5 20.82 29.57 -47.10
CA ARG A 5 19.40 29.48 -46.71
C ARG A 5 18.77 28.19 -47.24
N LEU A 6 19.05 27.81 -48.49
CA LEU A 6 18.57 26.55 -49.06
C LEU A 6 19.08 25.33 -48.26
N LEU A 7 20.38 25.31 -47.92
CA LEU A 7 20.98 24.25 -47.10
C LEU A 7 20.33 24.14 -45.72
N LEU A 8 20.05 25.27 -45.06
CA LEU A 8 19.39 25.29 -43.76
C LEU A 8 17.93 24.79 -43.83
N VAL A 9 17.21 25.11 -44.90
CA VAL A 9 15.83 24.62 -45.12
C VAL A 9 15.83 23.12 -45.39
N VAL A 10 16.79 22.61 -46.16
CA VAL A 10 16.93 21.16 -46.41
C VAL A 10 17.31 20.42 -45.13
N ALA A 11 18.25 20.95 -44.34
CA ALA A 11 18.63 20.37 -43.06
C ALA A 11 17.45 20.34 -42.07
N LEU A 12 16.65 21.42 -42.03
CA LEU A 12 15.44 21.48 -41.20
C LEU A 12 14.40 20.44 -41.64
N GLY A 13 14.18 20.27 -42.94
CA GLY A 13 13.29 19.23 -43.48
C GLY A 13 13.73 17.82 -43.08
N LEU A 14 15.04 17.56 -43.09
CA LEU A 14 15.61 16.27 -42.71
C LEU A 14 15.44 16.00 -41.21
N ILE A 15 15.64 17.01 -40.36
CA ILE A 15 15.41 16.90 -38.91
C ILE A 15 13.94 16.62 -38.61
N LEU A 16 13.02 17.34 -39.25
CA LEU A 16 11.57 17.12 -39.08
C LEU A 16 11.16 15.72 -39.54
N PHE A 17 11.74 15.23 -40.62
CA PHE A 17 11.53 13.86 -41.10
C PHE A 17 12.06 12.81 -40.11
N MET A 18 13.25 13.02 -39.53
CA MET A 18 13.80 12.08 -38.53
C MET A 18 12.96 12.04 -37.25
N ILE A 19 12.40 13.17 -36.83
CA ILE A 19 11.48 13.23 -35.68
C ILE A 19 10.18 12.47 -35.98
N TRP A 20 9.65 12.63 -37.20
CA TRP A 20 8.48 11.87 -37.64
C TRP A 20 8.75 10.36 -37.67
N ASP A 21 9.85 9.92 -38.29
CA ASP A 21 10.24 8.50 -38.38
C ASP A 21 10.45 7.87 -36.99
N ALA A 22 11.08 8.61 -36.06
CA ALA A 22 11.24 8.16 -34.68
C ALA A 22 9.89 8.03 -33.96
N TRP A 23 8.95 8.95 -34.20
CA TRP A 23 7.60 8.89 -33.65
C TRP A 23 6.81 7.69 -34.20
N GLU A 24 6.92 7.40 -35.50
CA GLU A 24 6.23 6.28 -36.15
C GLU A 24 6.76 4.92 -35.66
N LYS A 25 8.09 4.78 -35.49
CA LYS A 25 8.72 3.59 -34.89
C LYS A 25 8.33 3.37 -33.43
N TYR A 26 8.09 4.44 -32.68
CA TYR A 26 7.64 4.35 -31.30
C TYR A 26 6.17 3.86 -31.21
N GLN A 27 5.31 4.29 -32.13
CA GLN A 27 3.90 3.86 -32.16
C GLN A 27 3.71 2.42 -32.64
N ASN A 28 4.63 1.91 -33.48
CA ASN A 28 4.57 0.56 -34.04
C ASN A 28 5.82 -0.27 -33.66
N PRO A 29 5.98 -0.68 -32.39
CA PRO A 29 7.10 -1.54 -32.00
C PRO A 29 7.04 -2.87 -32.78
N PRO A 30 8.15 -3.35 -33.35
CA PRO A 30 8.16 -4.60 -34.10
C PRO A 30 7.79 -5.77 -33.18
N PRO A 31 7.03 -6.76 -33.68
CA PRO A 31 6.70 -7.95 -32.91
C PRO A 31 8.00 -8.68 -32.50
N PRO A 32 8.05 -9.27 -31.29
CA PRO A 32 9.25 -9.93 -30.81
C PRO A 32 9.66 -11.10 -31.73
N THR A 33 10.85 -11.01 -32.30
CA THR A 33 11.47 -12.11 -33.04
C THR A 33 11.77 -13.25 -32.07
N THR A 34 11.01 -14.34 -32.18
CA THR A 34 11.32 -15.59 -31.48
C THR A 34 12.50 -16.24 -32.18
N GLN A 35 13.66 -16.32 -31.51
CA GLN A 35 14.75 -17.18 -31.95
C GLN A 35 14.44 -18.61 -31.52
N THR A 36 14.00 -19.41 -32.49
CA THR A 36 13.87 -20.86 -32.34
C THR A 36 15.26 -21.48 -32.48
N ILE A 37 15.84 -21.96 -31.36
CA ILE A 37 16.94 -22.91 -31.40
C ILE A 37 16.32 -24.31 -31.35
N ALA A 38 16.50 -25.04 -32.44
CA ALA A 38 16.20 -26.47 -32.53
C ALA A 38 17.28 -27.26 -31.77
N GLY A 39 16.85 -28.13 -30.87
CA GLY A 39 17.67 -29.17 -30.23
C GLY A 39 16.87 -30.47 -30.18
N GLU A 40 17.46 -31.53 -30.71
CA GLU A 40 16.91 -32.86 -30.95
C GLU A 40 16.35 -33.59 -29.71
N ALA A 41 15.44 -34.51 -29.98
CA ALA A 41 14.72 -35.34 -29.01
C ALA A 41 15.38 -36.71 -28.77
N LYS A 42 15.48 -37.15 -27.50
CA LYS A 42 15.10 -38.48 -26.92
C LYS A 42 15.69 -38.68 -25.51
N PRO A 43 15.25 -39.67 -24.70
CA PRO A 43 13.89 -40.03 -24.28
C PRO A 43 13.72 -40.02 -22.75
N SER A 44 12.45 -40.10 -22.32
CA SER A 44 11.98 -40.37 -20.96
C SER A 44 12.73 -41.49 -20.20
N ALA A 45 13.14 -41.20 -18.96
CA ALA A 45 13.22 -42.16 -17.85
C ALA A 45 13.12 -41.42 -16.50
N ALA A 46 12.52 -42.12 -15.53
CA ALA A 46 12.06 -41.64 -14.24
C ALA A 46 13.16 -41.53 -13.16
N ALA A 47 12.73 -40.97 -12.03
CA ALA A 47 13.30 -41.05 -10.68
C ALA A 47 14.51 -40.17 -10.36
N GLY A 48 14.46 -39.57 -9.16
CA GLY A 48 15.64 -39.07 -8.47
C GLY A 48 15.45 -37.70 -7.81
N GLU A 49 15.12 -37.71 -6.53
CA GLU A 49 15.31 -36.61 -5.59
C GLU A 49 16.73 -36.03 -5.66
N VAL A 50 16.87 -34.71 -5.49
CA VAL A 50 17.94 -34.03 -4.72
C VAL A 50 17.71 -32.50 -4.73
N PRO A 51 18.32 -31.68 -3.84
CA PRO A 51 18.99 -32.00 -2.59
C PRO A 51 18.57 -31.12 -1.39
N SER A 52 18.65 -31.72 -0.20
CA SER A 52 18.83 -31.01 1.07
C SER A 52 20.25 -30.44 1.13
N ALA A 53 20.38 -29.17 1.53
CA ALA A 53 21.66 -28.59 1.93
C ALA A 53 21.65 -28.45 3.45
N GLU A 54 22.40 -29.34 4.12
CA GLU A 54 22.80 -29.19 5.53
C GLU A 54 23.89 -28.12 5.64
N VAL A 55 23.77 -27.28 6.67
CA VAL A 55 24.84 -26.41 7.15
C VAL A 55 25.22 -26.93 8.56
N PRO A 56 26.51 -27.02 8.92
CA PRO A 56 26.93 -27.65 10.16
C PRO A 56 26.56 -26.80 11.39
N GLU A 57 26.11 -27.47 12.45
CA GLU A 57 25.85 -26.89 13.77
C GLU A 57 27.14 -26.47 14.49
N GLY A 58 27.09 -25.30 15.12
CA GLY A 58 28.11 -24.85 16.08
C GLY A 58 27.75 -23.52 16.76
N GLY A 59 27.00 -23.58 17.86
CA GLY A 59 26.95 -22.54 18.91
C GLY A 59 25.80 -21.52 18.85
N PRO A 60 25.29 -21.02 20.00
CA PRO A 60 23.89 -20.63 20.13
C PRO A 60 23.67 -19.12 20.00
N ALA A 61 22.83 -18.69 19.04
CA ALA A 61 22.11 -17.42 19.14
C ALA A 61 20.95 -17.31 18.15
N ALA A 62 19.78 -16.96 18.70
CA ALA A 62 18.62 -16.38 18.05
C ALA A 62 17.92 -17.18 16.93
N THR A 63 16.79 -17.77 17.31
CA THR A 63 15.73 -18.23 16.41
C THR A 63 15.35 -17.16 15.37
N ARG A 64 15.78 -17.32 14.11
CA ARG A 64 15.17 -16.65 12.95
C ARG A 64 13.76 -17.23 12.74
N GLY A 65 12.74 -16.51 13.19
CA GLY A 65 11.36 -16.82 12.89
C GLY A 65 11.08 -16.59 11.40
N LYS A 66 10.57 -17.62 10.70
CA LYS A 66 9.92 -17.47 9.39
C LYS A 66 8.82 -16.41 9.50
N ALA A 67 8.88 -15.38 8.68
CA ALA A 67 7.87 -14.33 8.60
C ALA A 67 6.49 -14.93 8.33
N ALA A 68 5.47 -14.46 9.06
CA ALA A 68 4.09 -14.85 8.80
C ALA A 68 3.61 -14.21 7.49
N ALA A 69 2.91 -15.00 6.68
CA ALA A 69 2.39 -14.52 5.40
C ALA A 69 1.21 -13.55 5.63
N VAL A 70 1.37 -12.32 5.16
CA VAL A 70 0.24 -11.42 4.90
C VAL A 70 -0.55 -12.01 3.72
N PRO A 71 -1.90 -11.99 3.72
CA PRO A 71 -2.70 -12.50 2.60
C PRO A 71 -2.31 -11.89 1.24
N ASP A 72 -2.54 -12.65 0.16
CA ASP A 72 -2.14 -12.42 -1.24
C ASP A 72 -2.27 -10.94 -1.71
N GLN A 73 -1.16 -10.36 -2.19
CA GLN A 73 -1.00 -8.95 -2.57
C GLN A 73 -1.51 -8.63 -3.99
N ARG A 74 -2.62 -9.22 -4.41
CA ARG A 74 -3.24 -8.81 -5.68
C ARG A 74 -4.01 -7.51 -5.42
N ILE A 75 -3.65 -6.44 -6.12
CA ILE A 75 -4.53 -5.26 -6.24
C ILE A 75 -5.79 -5.74 -6.96
N GLY A 76 -6.77 -6.19 -6.18
CA GLY A 76 -8.04 -6.75 -6.62
C GLY A 76 -9.19 -5.85 -6.20
N VAL A 77 -10.38 -6.16 -6.71
CA VAL A 77 -11.61 -5.49 -6.30
C VAL A 77 -11.79 -5.65 -4.79
N LEU A 78 -11.72 -4.54 -4.06
CA LEU A 78 -11.95 -4.51 -2.62
C LEU A 78 -13.39 -4.97 -2.33
N GLN A 79 -13.55 -5.86 -1.35
CA GLN A 79 -14.87 -6.20 -0.85
C GLN A 79 -15.39 -5.09 0.04
N TYR A 80 -16.72 -4.94 0.07
CA TYR A 80 -17.40 -3.87 0.78
C TYR A 80 -18.25 -4.40 1.94
N GLY A 81 -18.18 -3.66 3.04
CA GLY A 81 -19.02 -3.80 4.21
C GLY A 81 -19.99 -2.64 4.33
N ASP A 82 -20.36 -2.35 5.57
CA ASP A 82 -21.07 -1.13 5.91
C ASP A 82 -20.07 0.02 5.82
N ARG A 83 -20.47 1.12 5.17
CA ARG A 83 -19.66 2.34 5.07
C ARG A 83 -19.88 3.19 6.30
N ILE A 84 -18.81 3.44 7.04
CA ILE A 84 -18.83 4.30 8.22
C ILE A 84 -18.27 5.67 7.83
N GLU A 85 -19.17 6.63 7.65
CA GLU A 85 -18.83 8.02 7.37
C GLU A 85 -18.42 8.75 8.64
N VAL A 86 -17.30 9.46 8.57
CA VAL A 86 -16.74 10.26 9.65
C VAL A 86 -16.48 11.65 9.11
N LYS A 87 -17.11 12.67 9.69
CA LYS A 87 -16.90 14.07 9.32
C LYS A 87 -16.31 14.86 10.47
N THR A 88 -15.18 15.50 10.24
CA THR A 88 -14.56 16.49 11.13
C THR A 88 -14.57 17.87 10.47
N ASP A 89 -13.83 18.81 11.04
CA ASP A 89 -13.56 20.12 10.48
C ASP A 89 -12.56 20.09 9.31
N VAL A 90 -11.65 19.09 9.27
CA VAL A 90 -10.56 19.04 8.29
C VAL A 90 -10.65 17.89 7.27
N TYR A 91 -11.39 16.82 7.55
CA TYR A 91 -11.65 15.77 6.55
C TYR A 91 -13.04 15.16 6.66
N HIS A 92 -13.47 14.62 5.52
CA HIS A 92 -14.50 13.59 5.44
C HIS A 92 -13.80 12.26 5.15
N ALA A 93 -13.97 11.28 6.03
CA ALA A 93 -13.36 9.97 5.93
C ALA A 93 -14.42 8.86 5.88
N VAL A 94 -14.11 7.78 5.16
CA VAL A 94 -14.94 6.57 5.16
C VAL A 94 -14.10 5.37 5.58
N ILE A 95 -14.54 4.71 6.65
CA ILE A 95 -14.03 3.41 7.07
C ILE A 95 -15.00 2.35 6.55
N ASP A 96 -14.50 1.22 6.06
CA ASP A 96 -15.34 0.11 5.63
C ASP A 96 -15.34 -1.01 6.68
N SER A 97 -16.54 -1.49 7.07
CA SER A 97 -16.67 -2.54 8.09
C SER A 97 -16.05 -3.87 7.64
N PHE A 98 -15.84 -4.07 6.34
CA PHE A 98 -15.04 -5.14 5.77
C PHE A 98 -13.55 -4.74 5.74
N GLY A 99 -12.79 -5.38 6.61
CA GLY A 99 -11.38 -5.10 6.89
C GLY A 99 -11.17 -4.06 7.98
N GLY A 100 -12.17 -3.22 8.22
CA GLY A 100 -12.00 -2.04 9.05
C GLY A 100 -10.99 -1.08 8.43
N ASP A 101 -10.95 -0.98 7.11
CA ASP A 101 -9.93 -0.23 6.36
C ASP A 101 -10.36 1.22 6.18
N LEU A 102 -9.39 2.15 6.16
CA LEU A 102 -9.64 3.54 5.78
C LEU A 102 -9.64 3.62 4.24
N ARG A 103 -10.82 3.88 3.67
CA ARG A 103 -11.09 3.74 2.22
C ARG A 103 -11.14 5.07 1.47
N ILE A 104 -11.77 6.08 2.06
CA ILE A 104 -11.92 7.41 1.46
C ILE A 104 -11.46 8.44 2.46
N VAL A 105 -10.72 9.44 1.99
CA VAL A 105 -10.32 10.63 2.76
C VAL A 105 -10.38 11.82 1.82
N ASP A 106 -11.35 12.70 2.05
CA ASP A 106 -11.48 14.01 1.41
C ASP A 106 -10.95 15.08 2.38
N LEU A 107 -10.03 15.93 1.93
CA LEU A 107 -9.44 17.00 2.74
C LEU A 107 -10.26 18.28 2.58
N LEU A 108 -11.08 18.62 3.59
CA LEU A 108 -12.10 19.65 3.50
C LEU A 108 -11.55 21.08 3.34
N GLN A 109 -10.30 21.30 3.76
CA GLN A 109 -9.64 22.61 3.69
C GLN A 109 -8.85 22.82 2.39
N TYR A 110 -8.85 21.83 1.48
CA TYR A 110 -8.09 21.88 0.23
C TYR A 110 -9.02 21.65 -0.95
N PRO A 111 -9.26 22.64 -1.81
CA PRO A 111 -10.05 22.43 -3.01
C PRO A 111 -9.27 21.58 -4.02
N VAL A 112 -10.01 20.84 -4.85
CA VAL A 112 -9.43 20.02 -5.92
C VAL A 112 -8.76 20.86 -7.01
N SER A 113 -9.28 22.07 -7.26
CA SER A 113 -8.77 23.02 -8.23
C SER A 113 -9.19 24.45 -7.86
N LEU A 114 -8.54 25.46 -8.45
CA LEU A 114 -8.90 26.86 -8.25
C LEU A 114 -10.29 27.20 -8.81
N ASP A 115 -10.72 26.48 -9.84
CA ASP A 115 -12.03 26.68 -10.49
C ASP A 115 -13.18 25.99 -9.74
N GLU A 116 -12.85 25.08 -8.81
CA GLU A 116 -13.82 24.31 -8.02
C GLU A 116 -13.55 24.45 -6.51
N PRO A 117 -13.65 25.67 -5.94
CA PRO A 117 -13.26 25.95 -4.56
C PRO A 117 -14.10 25.20 -3.51
N ASP A 118 -15.32 24.79 -3.86
CA ASP A 118 -16.23 24.08 -2.95
C ASP A 118 -16.05 22.55 -2.98
N LYS A 119 -15.21 22.02 -3.89
CA LYS A 119 -14.98 20.58 -4.01
C LYS A 119 -13.69 20.19 -3.31
N PRO A 120 -13.74 19.42 -2.21
CA PRO A 120 -12.55 19.03 -1.48
C PRO A 120 -11.68 18.05 -2.28
N PHE A 121 -10.38 18.12 -2.05
CA PHE A 121 -9.40 17.23 -2.64
C PHE A 121 -9.52 15.83 -2.03
N ARG A 122 -9.73 14.81 -2.87
CA ARG A 122 -9.74 13.41 -2.47
C ARG A 122 -8.32 12.85 -2.41
N LEU A 123 -7.83 12.59 -1.20
CA LEU A 123 -6.52 11.96 -0.99
C LEU A 123 -6.60 10.44 -1.15
N MET A 124 -7.53 9.79 -0.45
CA MET A 124 -7.72 8.33 -0.46
C MET A 124 -9.01 7.95 -1.17
N ASN A 125 -8.97 6.86 -1.92
CA ASN A 125 -10.09 6.33 -2.69
C ASN A 125 -9.97 4.80 -2.81
N ASP A 126 -11.08 4.09 -2.92
CA ASP A 126 -11.10 2.62 -2.93
C ASP A 126 -11.44 2.01 -4.29
N THR A 127 -11.44 2.83 -5.34
CA THR A 127 -11.70 2.40 -6.71
C THR A 127 -10.50 2.67 -7.63
N LEU A 128 -10.25 1.74 -8.55
CA LEU A 128 -9.33 1.94 -9.65
C LEU A 128 -9.89 2.99 -10.63
N PRO A 129 -9.03 3.77 -11.32
CA PRO A 129 -7.57 3.68 -11.33
C PRO A 129 -6.88 4.46 -10.20
N GLN A 130 -7.62 5.10 -9.30
CA GLN A 130 -7.09 6.00 -8.26
C GLN A 130 -7.06 5.34 -6.86
N LEU A 131 -6.90 4.02 -6.80
CA LEU A 131 -6.90 3.29 -5.55
C LEU A 131 -5.81 3.84 -4.63
N PHE A 132 -6.18 4.25 -3.43
CA PHE A 132 -5.28 4.54 -2.32
C PHE A 132 -6.01 4.30 -1.01
N VAL A 133 -5.69 3.20 -0.32
CA VAL A 133 -6.33 2.79 0.95
C VAL A 133 -5.30 2.46 2.02
N ALA A 134 -5.66 2.66 3.29
CA ALA A 134 -4.86 2.27 4.43
C ALA A 134 -5.49 1.10 5.19
N GLN A 135 -4.75 0.00 5.30
CA GLN A 135 -5.20 -1.26 5.88
C GLN A 135 -4.35 -1.61 7.10
N SER A 136 -4.96 -2.26 8.08
CA SER A 136 -4.24 -2.82 9.22
C SER A 136 -4.99 -3.99 9.84
N GLY A 137 -4.24 -4.92 10.44
CA GLY A 137 -4.82 -6.10 11.07
C GLY A 137 -3.76 -7.08 11.52
N PHE A 138 -4.14 -8.35 11.67
CA PHE A 138 -3.23 -9.40 12.11
C PHE A 138 -2.98 -10.41 10.99
N ALA A 139 -1.71 -10.69 10.70
CA ALA A 139 -1.32 -11.65 9.68
C ALA A 139 -1.78 -13.05 10.06
N LYS A 140 -2.20 -13.83 9.05
CA LYS A 140 -2.64 -15.20 9.27
C LYS A 140 -1.46 -16.03 9.79
N ARG A 141 -1.70 -16.79 10.85
CA ARG A 141 -0.72 -17.71 11.42
C ARG A 141 -1.25 -19.14 11.35
N ARG A 142 -0.34 -20.08 11.14
CA ARG A 142 -0.66 -21.50 11.29
C ARG A 142 -0.85 -21.82 12.78
N PRO A 143 -1.73 -22.78 13.13
CA PRO A 143 -1.82 -23.29 14.49
C PRO A 143 -0.44 -23.73 15.00
N THR A 144 -0.16 -23.43 16.26
CA THR A 144 1.12 -23.76 16.90
C THR A 144 0.98 -25.06 17.69
N ALA A 145 2.08 -25.83 17.79
CA ALA A 145 2.10 -27.10 18.51
C ALA A 145 1.82 -26.95 20.03
N ASP A 146 2.11 -25.78 20.60
CA ASP A 146 1.82 -25.46 22.00
C ASP A 146 0.36 -25.10 22.28
N GLY A 147 -0.52 -25.22 21.27
CA GLY A 147 -1.95 -24.97 21.43
C GLY A 147 -2.30 -23.49 21.60
N SER A 148 -1.43 -22.54 21.23
CA SER A 148 -1.80 -21.11 21.24
C SER A 148 -2.95 -20.80 20.29
N LEU A 149 -3.78 -19.82 20.64
CA LEU A 149 -4.78 -19.25 19.75
C LEU A 149 -4.11 -18.33 18.73
N VAL A 150 -4.56 -18.39 17.47
CA VAL A 150 -3.96 -17.64 16.36
C VAL A 150 -4.98 -16.93 15.47
N THR A 151 -6.26 -17.24 15.63
CA THR A 151 -7.35 -16.61 14.89
C THR A 151 -7.44 -15.12 15.26
N ALA A 152 -7.50 -14.26 14.25
CA ALA A 152 -7.47 -12.81 14.41
C ALA A 152 -8.07 -12.12 13.18
N PRO A 153 -8.65 -10.93 13.33
CA PRO A 153 -9.23 -10.20 12.21
C PRO A 153 -8.14 -9.49 11.39
N ASN A 154 -8.42 -9.27 10.12
CA ASN A 154 -7.56 -8.57 9.18
C ASN A 154 -8.38 -7.82 8.13
N HIS A 155 -7.71 -7.29 7.10
CA HIS A 155 -8.34 -6.55 6.00
C HIS A 155 -9.39 -7.34 5.19
N THR A 156 -9.52 -8.66 5.41
CA THR A 156 -10.54 -9.51 4.78
C THR A 156 -11.64 -9.95 5.75
N THR A 157 -11.74 -9.33 6.92
CA THR A 157 -12.67 -9.72 7.98
C THR A 157 -13.74 -8.65 8.18
N ARG A 158 -15.02 -9.04 8.24
CA ARG A 158 -16.10 -8.10 8.58
C ARG A 158 -16.14 -7.86 10.09
N TYR A 159 -16.02 -6.59 10.48
CA TYR A 159 -16.21 -6.11 11.85
C TYR A 159 -17.68 -5.73 12.09
N ARG A 160 -18.08 -5.77 13.35
CA ARG A 160 -19.32 -5.15 13.83
C ARG A 160 -19.07 -3.69 14.13
N VAL A 161 -20.01 -2.83 13.78
CA VAL A 161 -19.99 -1.39 14.08
C VAL A 161 -21.28 -0.98 14.79
N GLN A 162 -21.21 0.05 15.63
CA GLN A 162 -22.37 0.52 16.39
C GLN A 162 -23.28 1.41 15.55
N GLN A 163 -22.69 2.25 14.70
CA GLN A 163 -23.37 3.16 13.78
C GLN A 163 -22.49 3.41 12.56
N THR A 164 -23.08 3.94 11.49
CA THR A 164 -22.44 4.18 10.19
C THR A 164 -22.17 5.66 9.90
N ARG A 165 -22.53 6.56 10.81
CA ARG A 165 -22.28 8.00 10.65
C ARG A 165 -21.81 8.61 11.95
N TYR A 166 -20.70 9.33 11.88
CA TYR A 166 -20.11 10.06 12.97
C TYR A 166 -19.76 11.48 12.51
N VAL A 167 -20.11 12.47 13.31
CA VAL A 167 -19.76 13.87 13.07
C VAL A 167 -19.14 14.38 14.35
N LEU A 168 -17.95 14.98 14.26
CA LEU A 168 -17.29 15.61 15.40
C LEU A 168 -18.15 16.80 15.87
N PRO A 169 -18.80 16.73 17.04
CA PRO A 169 -19.70 17.80 17.46
C PRO A 169 -18.95 19.08 17.78
N ASP A 170 -19.60 20.23 17.64
CA ASP A 170 -19.02 21.52 18.02
C ASP A 170 -18.60 21.52 19.50
N GLY A 171 -17.41 22.08 19.78
CA GLY A 171 -16.85 22.14 21.13
C GLY A 171 -16.23 20.83 21.66
N GLN A 172 -16.28 19.73 20.90
CA GLN A 172 -15.53 18.50 21.24
C GLN A 172 -14.17 18.47 20.54
N GLU A 173 -13.15 17.96 21.23
CA GLU A 173 -11.77 17.89 20.70
C GLU A 173 -11.48 16.60 19.94
N ALA A 174 -12.23 15.53 20.19
CA ALA A 174 -11.98 14.23 19.60
C ALA A 174 -13.26 13.43 19.34
N LEU A 175 -13.17 12.48 18.42
CA LEU A 175 -14.22 11.57 18.01
C LEU A 175 -13.64 10.17 17.81
N ASP A 176 -14.21 9.17 18.49
CA ASP A 176 -13.79 7.78 18.38
C ASP A 176 -14.79 6.96 17.55
N VAL A 177 -14.26 6.15 16.65
CA VAL A 177 -15.01 5.17 15.85
C VAL A 177 -14.48 3.79 16.18
N THR A 178 -15.35 2.93 16.73
CA THR A 178 -14.96 1.60 17.21
C THR A 178 -15.55 0.49 16.33
N LEU A 179 -14.70 -0.48 16.01
CA LEU A 179 -15.02 -1.68 15.26
C LEU A 179 -14.69 -2.91 16.11
N ASP A 180 -15.67 -3.77 16.31
CA ASP A 180 -15.57 -4.95 17.18
C ASP A 180 -15.55 -6.24 16.35
N TRP A 181 -14.69 -7.18 16.72
CA TRP A 181 -14.73 -8.55 16.23
C TRP A 181 -14.38 -9.52 17.35
N THR A 182 -15.02 -10.68 17.39
CA THR A 182 -14.74 -11.73 18.38
C THR A 182 -14.44 -13.02 17.67
N SER A 183 -13.32 -13.65 18.03
CA SER A 183 -12.92 -14.92 17.45
C SER A 183 -13.86 -16.04 17.87
N PRO A 184 -13.96 -17.14 17.09
CA PRO A 184 -14.75 -18.31 17.47
C PRO A 184 -14.38 -18.87 18.85
N GLU A 185 -13.14 -18.66 19.29
CA GLU A 185 -12.60 -19.10 20.58
C GLU A 185 -12.85 -18.10 21.73
N GLY A 186 -13.49 -16.96 21.45
CA GLY A 186 -13.89 -15.96 22.44
C GLY A 186 -12.87 -14.83 22.69
N VAL A 187 -11.81 -14.71 21.88
CA VAL A 187 -10.87 -13.58 21.97
C VAL A 187 -11.49 -12.37 21.28
N ARG A 188 -11.59 -11.25 21.98
CA ARG A 188 -12.19 -10.01 21.45
C ARG A 188 -11.13 -9.05 20.95
N PHE A 189 -11.38 -8.47 19.79
CA PHE A 189 -10.56 -7.48 19.12
C PHE A 189 -11.37 -6.21 18.93
N VAL A 190 -10.84 -5.10 19.43
CA VAL A 190 -11.44 -3.78 19.32
C VAL A 190 -10.48 -2.90 18.56
N LYS A 191 -10.87 -2.48 17.35
CA LYS A 191 -10.13 -1.53 16.52
C LYS A 191 -10.79 -0.16 16.68
N THR A 192 -10.02 0.83 17.12
CA THR A 192 -10.53 2.19 17.34
C THR A 192 -9.75 3.16 16.45
N TYR A 193 -10.49 3.97 15.71
CA TYR A 193 -9.98 5.15 15.01
C TYR A 193 -10.33 6.38 15.85
N THR A 194 -9.34 7.18 16.21
CA THR A 194 -9.53 8.44 16.92
C THR A 194 -9.16 9.60 16.00
N PHE A 195 -10.14 10.49 15.81
CA PHE A 195 -10.02 11.70 15.02
C PHE A 195 -9.99 12.90 15.98
N ARG A 196 -9.16 13.90 15.69
CA ARG A 196 -9.02 15.11 16.52
C ARG A 196 -9.30 16.36 15.70
N ARG A 197 -9.86 17.38 16.35
CA ARG A 197 -10.17 18.67 15.73
C ARG A 197 -8.91 19.30 15.15
N GLY A 198 -8.97 19.79 13.91
CA GLY A 198 -7.86 20.49 13.25
C GLY A 198 -6.65 19.62 12.91
N GLU A 199 -6.66 18.31 13.18
CA GLU A 199 -5.52 17.42 13.01
C GLU A 199 -5.74 16.40 11.90
N TYR A 200 -4.77 16.26 10.98
CA TYR A 200 -4.72 15.22 9.94
C TYR A 200 -4.20 13.85 10.44
N LEU A 201 -3.72 13.78 11.68
CA LEU A 201 -3.31 12.54 12.31
C LEU A 201 -4.56 11.75 12.74
N ILE A 202 -4.66 10.50 12.28
CA ILE A 202 -5.70 9.57 12.71
C ILE A 202 -5.02 8.49 13.54
N GLU A 203 -5.32 8.44 14.84
CA GLU A 203 -4.78 7.38 15.70
C GLU A 203 -5.56 6.08 15.44
N VAL A 204 -4.84 4.97 15.28
CA VAL A 204 -5.43 3.64 15.12
C VAL A 204 -4.92 2.73 16.22
N ARG A 205 -5.82 2.30 17.09
CA ARG A 205 -5.53 1.44 18.23
C ARG A 205 -6.19 0.08 18.07
N HIS A 206 -5.45 -0.98 18.37
CA HIS A 206 -5.99 -2.34 18.49
C HIS A 206 -5.90 -2.79 19.94
N ARG A 207 -7.04 -3.11 20.56
CA ARG A 207 -7.12 -3.71 21.90
C ARG A 207 -7.54 -5.17 21.76
N ILE A 208 -6.78 -6.06 22.40
CA ILE A 208 -7.02 -7.50 22.38
C ILE A 208 -7.37 -7.94 23.79
N GLU A 209 -8.57 -8.47 23.96
CA GLU A 209 -9.09 -8.99 25.21
C GLU A 209 -9.17 -10.51 25.09
N ASN A 210 -8.30 -11.21 25.81
CA ASN A 210 -8.25 -12.67 25.81
C ASN A 210 -8.74 -13.20 27.18
N PRO A 211 -10.04 -13.50 27.33
CA PRO A 211 -10.59 -14.08 28.56
C PRO A 211 -10.31 -15.59 28.69
N THR A 212 -9.63 -16.20 27.71
CA THR A 212 -9.38 -17.64 27.69
C THR A 212 -8.14 -18.02 28.51
N ALA A 213 -8.01 -19.30 28.86
CA ALA A 213 -6.80 -19.83 29.50
C ALA A 213 -5.63 -20.07 28.53
N ARG A 214 -5.82 -19.88 27.21
CA ARG A 214 -4.82 -20.16 26.18
C ARG A 214 -4.10 -18.87 25.80
N ILE A 215 -2.79 -18.94 25.61
CA ILE A 215 -2.02 -17.81 25.06
C ILE A 215 -2.52 -17.51 23.65
N TRP A 216 -2.77 -16.24 23.36
CA TRP A 216 -3.02 -15.78 21.99
C TRP A 216 -1.73 -15.22 21.38
N ARG A 217 -1.47 -15.54 20.11
CA ARG A 217 -0.33 -15.02 19.35
C ARG A 217 -0.78 -14.51 17.98
N GLY A 218 -0.42 -13.26 17.68
CA GLY A 218 -0.63 -12.65 16.38
C GLY A 218 0.61 -11.87 15.92
N ASN A 219 0.62 -11.49 14.65
CA ASN A 219 1.58 -10.54 14.11
C ASN A 219 0.79 -9.38 13.52
N TYR A 220 0.93 -8.19 14.11
CA TYR A 220 0.26 -7.01 13.61
C TYR A 220 0.94 -6.53 12.32
N TYR A 221 0.15 -6.10 11.35
CA TYR A 221 0.65 -5.46 10.13
C TYR A 221 -0.14 -4.19 9.81
N GLN A 222 0.53 -3.32 9.07
CA GLN A 222 -0.01 -2.09 8.51
C GLN A 222 0.39 -2.05 7.04
N GLN A 223 -0.50 -1.57 6.18
CA GLN A 223 -0.27 -1.53 4.74
C GLN A 223 -0.91 -0.29 4.14
N LEU A 224 -0.24 0.32 3.18
CA LEU A 224 -0.81 1.27 2.25
C LEU A 224 -0.87 0.58 0.88
N GLN A 225 -2.05 0.53 0.26
CA GLN A 225 -2.19 0.06 -1.12
C GLN A 225 -2.52 1.25 -2.00
N LYS A 226 -1.70 1.49 -3.01
CA LYS A 226 -1.89 2.58 -3.98
C LYS A 226 -1.71 2.03 -5.40
N SER A 227 -2.59 2.42 -6.32
CA SER A 227 -2.39 2.16 -7.75
C SER A 227 -1.23 3.00 -8.28
N GLY A 228 -0.39 2.39 -9.11
CA GLY A 228 0.78 3.07 -9.69
C GLY A 228 0.48 4.02 -10.85
N GLU A 229 -0.78 4.08 -11.28
CA GLU A 229 -1.18 4.90 -12.43
C GLU A 229 -1.29 6.37 -11.99
N THR A 230 -0.35 7.19 -12.46
CA THR A 230 -0.41 8.62 -12.27
C THR A 230 -1.57 9.18 -13.10
N VAL A 231 -2.48 9.93 -12.46
CA VAL A 231 -3.49 10.69 -13.20
C VAL A 231 -2.72 11.58 -14.18
N LYS A 232 -3.01 11.45 -15.47
CA LYS A 232 -2.35 12.23 -16.52
C LYS A 232 -2.57 13.71 -16.22
N MET A 233 -1.54 14.36 -15.71
CA MET A 233 -1.55 15.80 -15.51
C MET A 233 -1.43 16.48 -16.87
N GLY A 234 -2.15 17.59 -17.08
CA GLY A 234 -2.20 18.31 -18.34
C GLY A 234 -0.83 18.78 -18.84
N ILE A 235 -0.78 19.20 -20.11
CA ILE A 235 0.41 19.75 -20.76
C ILE A 235 0.93 20.93 -19.92
N GLY A 236 2.14 20.80 -19.36
CA GLY A 236 2.76 21.82 -18.48
C GLY A 236 2.90 21.40 -17.01
N SER A 237 2.38 20.24 -16.61
CA SER A 237 2.59 19.74 -15.24
C SER A 237 4.05 19.32 -15.03
N THR A 238 4.68 19.86 -13.99
CA THR A 238 5.98 19.37 -13.52
C THR A 238 5.83 17.94 -13.05
N TYR A 239 6.75 17.06 -13.44
CA TYR A 239 6.82 15.70 -12.91
C TYR A 239 7.15 15.77 -11.43
N THR A 240 6.19 15.44 -10.57
CA THR A 240 6.41 15.28 -9.13
C THR A 240 6.39 13.81 -8.77
N TYR A 241 7.30 13.44 -7.87
CA TYR A 241 7.46 12.05 -7.47
C TYR A 241 6.18 11.55 -6.80
N THR A 242 5.66 10.44 -7.31
CA THR A 242 4.57 9.66 -6.69
C THR A 242 5.09 8.26 -6.46
N GLY A 243 5.03 7.78 -5.22
CA GLY A 243 5.61 6.49 -4.86
C GLY A 243 5.72 6.28 -3.36
N GLY A 244 6.34 5.17 -2.98
CA GLY A 244 6.59 4.82 -1.60
C GLY A 244 7.76 5.59 -1.01
N VAL A 245 7.69 5.80 0.29
CA VAL A 245 8.77 6.36 1.08
C VAL A 245 8.93 5.53 2.32
N LEU A 246 10.17 5.20 2.65
CA LEU A 246 10.54 4.62 3.95
C LEU A 246 11.46 5.61 4.66
N TYR A 247 11.17 5.87 5.93
CA TYR A 247 12.09 6.51 6.84
C TYR A 247 12.57 5.53 7.90
N ASP A 248 13.89 5.47 8.10
CA ASP A 248 14.49 4.82 9.25
C ASP A 248 15.66 5.65 9.84
N ASN A 249 16.15 5.24 11.00
CA ASN A 249 17.18 5.99 11.72
C ASN A 249 18.57 5.91 11.09
N GLU A 250 18.85 4.92 10.25
CA GLU A 250 20.16 4.66 9.64
C GLU A 250 20.25 5.36 8.27
N ASP A 251 19.37 4.99 7.34
CA ASP A 251 19.37 5.47 5.95
C ASP A 251 18.46 6.69 5.74
N LYS A 252 17.77 7.15 6.79
CA LYS A 252 16.87 8.32 6.76
C LYS A 252 15.81 8.13 5.68
N TYR A 253 15.68 9.08 4.76
CA TYR A 253 14.59 9.15 3.79
C TYR A 253 14.95 8.38 2.51
N GLN A 254 14.22 7.30 2.22
CA GLN A 254 14.39 6.47 1.04
C GLN A 254 13.12 6.53 0.18
N LYS A 255 13.29 6.80 -1.12
CA LYS A 255 12.20 6.69 -2.11
C LYS A 255 12.18 5.27 -2.67
N ILE A 256 10.99 4.71 -2.82
CA ILE A 256 10.76 3.38 -3.39
C ILE A 256 9.74 3.56 -4.50
N SER A 257 10.17 3.49 -5.75
CA SER A 257 9.25 3.66 -6.89
C SER A 257 8.29 2.48 -7.00
N PHE A 258 7.18 2.66 -7.73
CA PHE A 258 6.28 1.55 -8.01
C PHE A 258 6.92 0.48 -8.90
N ASP A 259 7.92 0.83 -9.69
CA ASP A 259 8.71 -0.13 -10.46
C ASP A 259 9.54 -1.00 -9.52
N ASP A 260 10.28 -0.39 -8.60
CA ASP A 260 11.09 -1.13 -7.60
C ASP A 260 10.22 -2.08 -6.77
N MET A 261 9.03 -1.64 -6.34
CA MET A 261 8.08 -2.49 -5.59
C MET A 261 7.58 -3.70 -6.37
N ARG A 262 7.50 -3.60 -7.71
CA ARG A 262 7.08 -4.71 -8.58
C ARG A 262 8.21 -5.69 -8.85
N GLU A 263 9.45 -5.22 -8.84
CA GLU A 263 10.64 -6.03 -9.04
C GLU A 263 11.02 -6.80 -7.77
N GLU A 264 11.07 -6.11 -6.63
CA GLU A 264 11.52 -6.70 -5.38
C GLU A 264 10.67 -6.23 -4.18
N PRO A 265 10.09 -7.16 -3.40
CA PRO A 265 9.48 -6.82 -2.13
C PRO A 265 10.54 -6.26 -1.17
N LEU A 266 10.25 -5.10 -0.58
CA LEU A 266 11.03 -4.59 0.53
C LEU A 266 11.04 -5.62 1.67
N ASN A 267 12.22 -5.82 2.27
CA ASN A 267 12.39 -6.68 3.43
C ASN A 267 13.43 -6.07 4.36
N LYS A 268 13.01 -5.05 5.11
CA LYS A 268 13.90 -4.29 6.00
C LYS A 268 13.31 -4.19 7.40
N THR A 269 14.05 -4.70 8.38
CA THR A 269 13.67 -4.57 9.78
C THR A 269 14.17 -3.24 10.34
N VAL A 270 13.25 -2.40 10.79
CA VAL A 270 13.52 -1.03 11.27
C VAL A 270 12.99 -0.88 12.69
N LYS A 271 13.79 -0.26 13.59
CA LYS A 271 13.36 0.17 14.93
C LYS A 271 13.15 1.69 14.92
N GLY A 272 11.90 2.11 15.12
CA GLY A 272 11.51 3.50 14.93
C GLY A 272 11.61 3.90 13.45
N GLY A 273 10.55 4.45 12.89
CA GLY A 273 10.49 4.74 11.46
C GLY A 273 9.04 4.88 11.01
N TRP A 274 8.85 5.14 9.72
CA TRP A 274 7.51 5.21 9.12
C TRP A 274 7.59 4.88 7.64
N ALA A 275 6.49 4.35 7.10
CA ALA A 275 6.32 4.16 5.67
C ALA A 275 5.15 5.02 5.16
N ALA A 276 5.31 5.60 3.98
CA ALA A 276 4.31 6.45 3.37
C ALA A 276 4.16 6.17 1.88
N MET A 277 3.01 6.59 1.34
CA MET A 277 2.82 6.82 -0.08
C MET A 277 2.65 8.33 -0.28
N ILE A 278 3.47 8.91 -1.14
CA ILE A 278 3.49 10.36 -1.38
C ILE A 278 3.05 10.69 -2.81
N GLN A 279 2.55 11.89 -3.00
CA GLN A 279 2.24 12.52 -4.28
C GLN A 279 2.46 14.04 -4.14
N HIS A 280 2.21 14.80 -5.21
CA HIS A 280 2.33 16.27 -5.15
C HIS A 280 1.52 16.83 -3.96
N TYR A 281 2.21 17.51 -3.04
CA TYR A 281 1.68 18.15 -1.82
C TYR A 281 1.14 17.25 -0.71
N PHE A 282 0.79 15.99 -0.99
CA PHE A 282 0.08 15.14 -0.03
C PHE A 282 0.76 13.78 0.16
N LEU A 283 0.53 13.19 1.35
CA LEU A 283 0.98 11.85 1.68
C LEU A 283 -0.03 11.14 2.59
N GLY A 284 -0.03 9.81 2.56
CA GLY A 284 -0.56 8.99 3.65
C GLY A 284 0.56 8.14 4.22
N ALA A 285 0.65 8.04 5.55
CA ALA A 285 1.72 7.34 6.24
C ALA A 285 1.22 6.48 7.39
N TRP A 286 1.89 5.36 7.62
CA TRP A 286 1.82 4.62 8.87
C TRP A 286 3.02 4.98 9.74
N ILE A 287 2.73 5.49 10.94
CA ILE A 287 3.73 5.95 11.91
C ILE A 287 3.58 5.10 13.19
N PRO A 288 4.34 4.01 13.34
CA PRO A 288 4.33 3.22 14.56
C PRO A 288 4.99 3.95 15.74
N PRO A 289 4.79 3.45 16.98
CA PRO A 289 5.54 3.90 18.15
C PRO A 289 7.06 3.84 17.91
N GLN A 290 7.81 4.81 18.46
CA GLN A 290 9.25 4.97 18.20
C GLN A 290 10.10 3.78 18.69
N ASP A 291 9.63 3.04 19.68
CA ASP A 291 10.26 1.84 20.22
C ASP A 291 9.87 0.55 19.48
N ALA A 292 8.86 0.62 18.61
CA ALA A 292 8.42 -0.52 17.82
C ALA A 292 9.48 -0.95 16.79
N ARG A 293 9.63 -2.26 16.65
CA ARG A 293 10.47 -2.89 15.63
C ARG A 293 9.57 -3.57 14.60
N LEU A 294 9.50 -2.99 13.41
CA LEU A 294 8.68 -3.50 12.30
C LEU A 294 9.56 -4.04 11.18
N ASN A 295 9.04 -5.01 10.44
CA ASN A 295 9.60 -5.40 9.15
C ASN A 295 8.75 -4.77 8.06
N TYR A 296 9.37 -3.90 7.26
CA TYR A 296 8.77 -3.28 6.09
C TYR A 296 9.10 -4.09 4.84
#